data_AF-A0A166S8L0-F1
#
_entry.id   AF-A0A166S8L0-F1
#
_cell.length_a   1.000
_cell.length_b   1.000
_cell.length_c   1.000
_cell.angle_alpha   90.00
_cell.angle_beta   90.00
_cell.angle_gamma   90.00
#
_symmetry.space_group_name_H-M   'P 1'
#
loop_
_entity.id
_entity.type
_entity.pdbx_description
1 polymer ?
#
loop_
_entity_poly.entity_id
_entity_poly.type
_entity_poly.pdbx_seq_one_letter_code
_entity_poly.pdbx_strand_id
1 'polypeptide(L)'
;MLCQCIHVDQRDWAKRLPAIEFATNSACSATTGFAPFFLNTGRMPRSMIWNNDTHFPGVRVFAQKMKDALLTAHDAILTARVKQTRMANRKRKEAPPL
;
A
#
# COMPACT_ATOMS: atom_id res chain seq x y z
N MET A 1 -3.73 3.74 -8.76
CA MET A 1 -3.38 2.74 -7.74
C MET A 1 -4.16 1.46 -7.87
N LEU A 2 -5.50 1.47 -7.79
CA LEU A 2 -6.30 0.23 -7.84
C LEU A 2 -6.04 -0.61 -9.11
N CYS A 3 -6.12 0.00 -10.31
CA CYS A 3 -5.85 -0.70 -11.58
C CYS A 3 -4.37 -1.12 -11.76
N GLN A 4 -3.44 -0.58 -10.97
CA GLN A 4 -2.02 -0.97 -11.04
C GLN A 4 -1.72 -2.24 -10.22
N CYS A 5 -2.60 -2.56 -9.27
CA CYS A 5 -2.48 -3.74 -8.43
C CYS A 5 -3.27 -4.93 -8.97
N ILE A 6 -4.02 -4.76 -10.05
CA ILE A 6 -4.89 -5.76 -10.69
C ILE A 6 -4.18 -6.26 -11.96
N HIS A 7 -4.41 -7.52 -12.33
CA HIS A 7 -3.89 -8.06 -13.58
C HIS A 7 -4.43 -7.31 -14.82
N VAL A 8 -3.71 -7.35 -15.93
CA VAL A 8 -4.02 -6.56 -17.15
C VAL A 8 -5.41 -6.91 -17.71
N ASP A 9 -5.85 -8.16 -17.53
CA ASP A 9 -7.18 -8.62 -17.93
C ASP A 9 -8.31 -8.21 -16.97
N GLN A 10 -7.97 -7.55 -15.86
CA GLN A 10 -8.88 -7.07 -14.81
C GLN A 10 -9.78 -8.14 -14.19
N ARG A 11 -9.43 -9.43 -14.26
CA ARG A 11 -10.29 -10.52 -13.77
C ARG A 11 -10.10 -10.86 -12.30
N ASP A 12 -9.00 -10.42 -11.70
CA ASP A 12 -8.63 -10.78 -10.33
C ASP A 12 -8.88 -9.65 -9.30
N TRP A 13 -9.55 -8.57 -9.71
CA TRP A 13 -9.79 -7.39 -8.87
C TRP A 13 -10.45 -7.73 -7.53
N ALA A 14 -11.48 -8.58 -7.54
CA ALA A 14 -12.22 -8.95 -6.34
C ALA A 14 -11.34 -9.71 -5.33
N LYS A 15 -10.42 -10.55 -5.81
CA LYS A 15 -9.49 -11.29 -4.95
C LYS A 15 -8.42 -10.40 -4.34
N ARG A 16 -8.07 -9.29 -5.01
CA ARG A 16 -7.03 -8.36 -4.58
C ARG A 16 -7.55 -7.21 -3.72
N LEU A 17 -8.85 -6.95 -3.79
CA LEU A 17 -9.49 -5.83 -3.10
C LEU A 17 -9.16 -5.79 -1.59
N PRO A 18 -9.23 -6.90 -0.83
CA PRO A 18 -8.92 -6.86 0.61
C PRO A 18 -7.46 -6.44 0.89
N ALA A 19 -6.53 -6.87 0.05
CA ALA A 19 -5.11 -6.52 0.17
C ALA A 19 -4.88 -5.02 -0.06
N ILE A 20 -5.53 -4.50 -1.11
CA ILE A 20 -5.41 -3.11 -1.54
C ILE A 20 -6.03 -2.18 -0.50
N GLU A 21 -7.21 -2.52 0.01
CA GLU A 21 -7.88 -1.79 1.08
C GLU A 21 -7.00 -1.74 2.32
N PHE A 22 -6.47 -2.90 2.75
CA PHE A 22 -5.59 -2.97 3.92
C PHE A 22 -4.35 -2.10 3.76
N ALA A 23 -3.66 -2.19 2.61
CA ALA A 23 -2.46 -1.41 2.33
C ALA A 23 -2.76 0.10 2.30
N THR A 24 -3.87 0.49 1.68
CA THR A 24 -4.28 1.90 1.56
C THR A 24 -4.64 2.47 2.93
N ASN A 25 -5.40 1.74 3.73
CA ASN A 25 -5.83 2.19 5.06
C ASN A 25 -4.73 2.09 6.14
N SER A 26 -3.67 1.35 5.87
CA SER A 26 -2.48 1.24 6.75
C SER A 26 -1.41 2.29 6.44
N ALA A 27 -1.41 2.88 5.24
CA ALA A 27 -0.38 3.84 4.84
C ALA A 27 -0.62 5.23 5.47
N CYS A 28 0.42 5.84 6.04
CA CYS A 28 0.34 7.21 6.54
C CYS A 28 0.17 8.21 5.38
N SER A 29 -0.84 9.07 5.48
CA SER A 29 -1.01 10.18 4.55
C SER A 29 0.01 11.27 4.84
N ALA A 30 0.63 11.83 3.80
CA ALA A 30 1.57 12.94 3.95
C ALA A 30 0.89 14.23 4.45
N THR A 31 -0.42 14.36 4.26
CA THR A 31 -1.19 15.55 4.65
C THR A 31 -1.58 15.52 6.12
N THR A 32 -1.96 14.35 6.64
CA THR A 32 -2.40 14.21 8.04
C THR A 32 -1.30 13.66 8.94
N GLY A 33 -0.27 13.01 8.40
CA GLY A 33 0.76 12.30 9.16
C GLY A 33 0.32 10.95 9.72
N PHE A 34 -0.96 10.59 9.58
CA PHE A 34 -1.57 9.41 10.20
C PHE A 34 -2.13 8.44 9.15
N ALA A 35 -2.19 7.16 9.51
CA ALA A 35 -2.87 6.14 8.74
C ALA A 35 -4.40 6.21 8.95
N PRO A 36 -5.23 6.00 7.91
CA PRO A 36 -6.68 5.98 8.04
C PRO A 36 -7.20 4.99 9.11
N PHE A 37 -6.62 3.80 9.23
CA PHE A 37 -7.00 2.85 10.28
C PHE A 37 -6.81 3.40 11.69
N PHE A 38 -5.68 4.09 11.90
CA PHE A 38 -5.38 4.73 13.17
C PHE A 38 -6.38 5.86 13.46
N LEU A 39 -6.71 6.68 12.46
CA LEU A 39 -7.68 7.77 12.63
C LEU A 39 -9.10 7.26 12.89
N ASN A 40 -9.51 6.15 12.28
CA ASN A 40 -10.88 5.66 12.40
C ASN A 40 -11.11 4.83 13.68
N THR A 41 -10.10 4.09 14.15
CA THR A 41 -10.26 3.12 15.24
C THR A 41 -9.34 3.37 16.44
N GLY A 42 -8.45 4.37 16.36
CA GLY A 42 -7.43 4.65 17.38
C GLY A 42 -6.33 3.58 17.44
N ARG A 43 -6.36 2.57 16.57
CA ARG A 43 -5.41 1.46 16.56
C ARG A 43 -4.97 1.14 15.14
N MET A 44 -3.72 0.74 15.01
CA MET A 44 -3.27 0.06 13.79
C MET A 44 -3.62 -1.43 13.91
N PRO A 45 -4.32 -2.02 12.92
CA PRO A 45 -4.47 -3.46 12.89
C PRO A 45 -3.07 -4.08 12.83
N ARG A 46 -2.91 -5.23 13.51
CA ARG A 46 -1.66 -5.98 13.41
C ARG A 46 -1.40 -6.26 11.94
N SER A 47 -0.13 -6.22 11.52
CA SER A 47 0.22 -6.83 10.24
C SER A 47 -0.42 -8.23 10.26
N MET A 48 -1.10 -8.63 9.18
CA MET A 48 -1.52 -10.03 9.02
C MET A 48 -0.36 -10.96 9.46
N ILE A 49 -0.63 -12.12 10.03
CA ILE A 49 0.46 -12.93 10.59
C ILE A 49 0.96 -13.79 9.43
N TRP A 50 2.13 -13.44 8.86
CA TRP A 50 2.73 -14.14 7.71
C TRP A 50 3.51 -15.39 8.11
N ASN A 51 3.76 -15.61 9.41
CA ASN A 51 4.38 -16.86 9.86
C ASN A 51 3.33 -17.96 9.96
N ASN A 52 3.04 -18.56 8.80
CA ASN A 52 2.14 -19.68 8.66
C ASN A 52 2.96 -20.97 8.62
N ASP A 53 3.40 -21.42 9.80
CA ASP A 53 3.73 -22.82 10.03
C ASP A 53 2.41 -23.62 9.97
N THR A 54 1.88 -23.72 8.75
CA THR A 54 0.61 -24.37 8.47
C THR A 54 0.91 -25.61 7.67
N HIS A 55 0.35 -26.74 8.09
CA HIS A 55 0.46 -28.01 7.37
C HIS A 55 -0.19 -27.97 5.97
N PHE A 56 -0.94 -26.91 5.65
CA PHE A 56 -1.67 -26.76 4.41
C PHE A 56 -0.88 -25.96 3.37
N PRO A 57 -0.35 -26.59 2.31
CA PRO A 57 0.50 -25.92 1.32
C PRO A 57 -0.25 -24.82 0.55
N GLY A 58 -1.56 -24.94 0.35
CA GLY A 58 -2.37 -23.92 -0.32
C GLY A 58 -2.42 -22.58 0.44
N VAL A 59 -2.48 -22.64 1.77
CA VAL A 59 -2.48 -21.44 2.64
C VAL A 59 -1.13 -20.74 2.58
N ARG A 60 -0.03 -21.50 2.54
CA ARG A 60 1.33 -20.96 2.39
C ARG A 60 1.51 -20.27 1.04
N VAL A 61 1.08 -20.88 -0.05
CA VAL A 61 1.15 -20.28 -1.40
C VAL A 61 0.31 -19.01 -1.47
N PHE A 62 -0.89 -19.00 -0.88
CA PHE A 62 -1.72 -17.80 -0.82
C PHE A 62 -1.05 -16.68 -0.02
N ALA A 63 -0.53 -16.98 1.17
CA ALA A 63 0.17 -16.00 2.02
C ALA A 63 1.41 -15.41 1.33
N GLN A 64 2.18 -16.25 0.62
CA GLN A 64 3.33 -15.79 -0.15
C GLN A 64 2.91 -14.86 -1.30
N LYS A 65 1.89 -15.25 -2.09
CA LYS A 65 1.35 -14.39 -3.16
C LYS A 65 0.86 -13.04 -2.62
N MET A 66 0.22 -13.05 -1.46
CA MET A 66 -0.23 -11.85 -0.77
C MET A 66 0.94 -10.97 -0.32
N LYS A 67 2.01 -11.58 0.20
CA LYS A 67 3.26 -10.89 0.55
C LYS A 67 3.86 -10.18 -0.67
N ASP A 68 3.99 -10.90 -1.77
CA ASP A 68 4.59 -10.39 -3.01
C ASP A 68 3.77 -9.23 -3.58
N ALA A 69 2.43 -9.35 -3.56
CA ALA A 69 1.54 -8.28 -3.98
C ALA A 69 1.66 -7.03 -3.09
N LEU A 70 1.82 -7.21 -1.77
CA LEU A 70 1.99 -6.11 -0.83
C LEU A 70 3.31 -5.37 -1.04
N LEU A 71 4.42 -6.10 -1.21
CA LEU A 71 5.73 -5.51 -1.53
C LEU A 71 5.67 -4.73 -2.84
N THR A 72 5.04 -5.31 -3.87
CA THR A 72 4.84 -4.64 -5.16
C THR A 72 4.02 -3.34 -5.01
N ALA A 73 2.94 -3.38 -4.21
CA ALA A 73 2.11 -2.20 -3.96
C ALA A 73 2.89 -1.11 -3.20
N HIS A 74 3.70 -1.49 -2.23
CA HIS A 74 4.57 -0.58 -1.49
C HIS A 74 5.54 0.15 -2.43
N ASP A 75 6.21 -0.58 -3.32
CA ASP A 75 7.14 0.01 -4.29
C ASP A 75 6.43 0.93 -5.29
N ALA A 76 5.21 0.56 -5.71
CA ALA A 76 4.38 1.40 -6.56
C ALA A 76 3.98 2.72 -5.86
N ILE A 77 3.64 2.68 -4.57
CA ILE A 77 3.33 3.87 -3.76
C ILE A 77 4.56 4.78 -3.67
N LEU A 78 5.72 4.22 -3.33
CA LEU A 78 6.97 5.00 -3.24
C LEU A 78 7.30 5.66 -4.58
N THR A 79 7.20 4.91 -5.67
CA THR A 79 7.43 5.42 -7.04
C THR A 79 6.45 6.54 -7.39
N ALA A 80 5.16 6.37 -7.07
CA ALA A 80 4.14 7.38 -7.30
C ALA A 80 4.41 8.64 -6.48
N ARG A 81 4.83 8.50 -5.22
CA ARG A 81 5.17 9.60 -4.33
C ARG A 81 6.31 10.44 -4.91
N VAL A 82 7.39 9.80 -5.36
CA VAL A 82 8.52 10.50 -6.00
C VAL A 82 8.06 11.30 -7.23
N LYS A 83 7.22 10.70 -8.07
CA LYS A 83 6.67 11.39 -9.26
C LYS A 83 5.79 12.59 -8.87
N GLN A 84 4.90 12.42 -7.89
CA GLN A 84 4.04 13.47 -7.39
C GLN A 84 4.85 14.62 -6.78
N THR A 85 5.86 14.33 -5.95
CA THR A 85 6.75 15.34 -5.37
C THR A 85 7.49 16.13 -6.45
N ARG A 86 8.03 15.46 -7.47
CA ARG A 86 8.68 16.14 -8.61
C ARG A 86 7.74 17.09 -9.32
N MET A 87 6.51 16.64 -9.61
CA MET A 87 5.52 17.47 -10.29
C MET A 87 5.03 18.63 -9.44
N ALA A 88 4.78 18.40 -8.15
CA ALA A 88 4.37 19.42 -7.20
C ALA A 88 5.46 20.50 -7.00
N ASN A 89 6.72 20.09 -6.93
CA ASN A 89 7.85 21.01 -6.74
C ASN A 89 8.28 21.72 -8.04
N ARG A 90 7.81 21.30 -9.21
CA ARG A 90 8.24 21.84 -10.51
C ARG A 90 8.12 23.37 -10.64
N LYS A 91 7.15 23.98 -9.95
CA LYS A 91 6.91 25.44 -9.98
C LYS A 91 7.25 26.15 -8.66
N ARG A 92 7.76 25.42 -7.65
CA ARG A 92 8.18 26.04 -6.38
C ARG A 92 9.53 26.73 -6.57
N LYS A 93 9.65 27.95 -6.05
CA LYS A 93 10.93 28.63 -5.85
C LYS A 93 11.38 28.40 -4.41
N GLU A 94 12.68 28.36 -4.18
CA GLU A 94 13.22 28.27 -2.82
C GLU A 94 12.86 29.51 -2.01
N ALA A 95 12.67 29.31 -0.70
CA ALA A 95 12.40 30.42 0.20
C ALA A 95 13.64 31.33 0.27
N PRO A 96 13.47 32.67 0.36
CA PRO A 96 14.59 33.57 0.57
C PRO A 96 15.34 33.21 1.87
N PRO A 97 16.67 33.38 1.92
CA PRO A 97 17.40 33.26 3.17
C PRO A 97 16.94 34.32 4.18
N LEU A 98 16.92 33.94 5.46
CA LEU A 98 16.67 34.84 6.59
C LEU A 98 17.80 35.86 6.74
#